data_AF-A0A7G5FDA4-F1
#
_entry.id   AF-A0A7G5FDA4-F1
#
_cell.length_a   1.000
_cell.length_b   1.000
_cell.length_c   1.000
_cell.angle_alpha   90.00
_cell.angle_beta   90.00
_cell.angle_gamma   90.00
#
_symmetry.space_group_name_H-M   'P 1'
#
loop_
_entity.id
_entity.type
_entity.pdbx_description
1 polymer ?
#
loop_
_entity_poly.entity_id
_entity_poly.type
_entity_poly.pdbx_seq_one_letter_code
_entity_poly.pdbx_strand_id
1 'polypeptide(L)'
;MQRSILATAIGTSLLASTLTIPHATAAENTCANPSFDVESGTIDWGIKQTWRNYIDGPIANGAWTVSGMTEHGTDKAGPDFYFSSPIDPASVKLTANNGTPAVTSLAATGTAHFTGHHDALDVTLGNFGVDVSGNQVTVKTDYTSYYVPGKAMTSLTPEDKTEQNKVTGRDVIAQGTTTGWKFDQGTLTLEAPGLKYVKHPESTRDLQKGADRAFMGAYRAGDPMDTVKVSLKLKATCADSPAPAPAPNKPGENPAPAPAPAPNKPGENPAPAPAPAPNKPGKENNQDNGFSLGSSGTDAGILAALGGLFGLAGVAIAKHFGLMK
;
A
#
# COMPACT_ATOMS: atom_id res chain seq x y z
N MET A 1 -74.50 -6.59 60.48
CA MET A 1 -75.17 -7.90 60.57
C MET A 1 -74.32 -8.93 59.86
N GLN A 2 -73.90 -9.92 60.62
CA GLN A 2 -72.92 -10.94 60.29
C GLN A 2 -73.61 -12.10 59.57
N ARG A 3 -73.09 -12.53 58.42
CA ARG A 3 -73.37 -13.84 57.84
C ARG A 3 -72.10 -14.44 57.25
N SER A 4 -71.49 -15.30 58.05
CA SER A 4 -70.48 -16.27 57.67
C SER A 4 -71.04 -17.28 56.67
N ILE A 5 -70.27 -17.63 55.63
CA ILE A 5 -70.44 -18.89 54.89
C ILE A 5 -69.08 -19.57 54.83
N LEU A 6 -69.09 -20.84 55.25
CA LEU A 6 -67.98 -21.78 55.32
C LEU A 6 -67.48 -22.22 53.93
N ALA A 7 -66.17 -22.39 53.86
CA ALA A 7 -65.39 -23.50 53.29
C ALA A 7 -65.92 -24.27 52.06
N THR A 8 -65.08 -24.38 51.03
CA THR A 8 -64.56 -25.69 50.58
C THR A 8 -63.20 -25.47 49.90
N ALA A 9 -62.15 -25.98 50.52
CA ALA A 9 -60.83 -26.10 49.93
C ALA A 9 -60.79 -27.39 49.10
N ILE A 10 -60.44 -27.30 47.82
CA ILE A 10 -59.99 -28.43 47.01
C ILE A 10 -58.54 -28.10 46.61
N GLY A 11 -57.61 -28.71 47.34
CA GLY A 11 -56.19 -28.65 47.04
C GLY A 11 -55.87 -29.62 45.90
N THR A 12 -55.52 -29.07 44.73
CA THR A 12 -54.78 -29.80 43.70
C THR A 12 -53.31 -29.41 43.80
N SER A 13 -52.55 -30.22 44.51
CA SER A 13 -51.09 -30.18 44.50
C SER A 13 -50.57 -30.70 43.15
N LEU A 14 -50.25 -29.79 42.23
CA LEU A 14 -49.38 -30.12 41.09
C LEU A 14 -47.94 -30.22 41.60
N LEU A 15 -47.40 -31.42 41.56
CA LEU A 15 -45.96 -31.65 41.65
C LEU A 15 -45.31 -31.07 40.39
N ALA A 16 -44.82 -29.84 40.48
CA ALA A 16 -43.96 -29.27 39.46
C ALA A 16 -42.59 -29.96 39.54
N SER A 17 -42.42 -31.04 38.78
CA SER A 17 -41.11 -31.65 38.54
C SER A 17 -40.22 -30.63 37.85
N THR A 18 -39.32 -29.99 38.60
CA THR A 18 -38.28 -29.13 38.03
C THR A 18 -37.29 -30.01 37.27
N LEU A 19 -37.52 -30.23 35.97
CA LEU A 19 -36.46 -30.71 35.09
C LEU A 19 -35.41 -29.60 35.02
N THR A 20 -34.35 -29.73 35.79
CA THR A 20 -33.11 -29.00 35.56
C THR A 20 -32.52 -29.54 34.26
N ILE A 21 -32.82 -28.88 33.14
CA ILE A 21 -32.08 -29.09 31.89
C ILE A 21 -30.66 -28.61 32.21
N PRO A 22 -29.63 -29.48 32.16
CA PRO A 22 -28.26 -28.98 32.20
C PRO A 22 -28.11 -28.10 30.98
N HIS A 23 -28.07 -26.79 31.18
CA HIS A 23 -27.53 -25.89 30.18
C HIS A 23 -26.07 -26.30 30.09
N ALA A 24 -25.73 -27.08 29.06
CA ALA A 24 -24.37 -27.15 28.59
C ALA A 24 -24.05 -25.72 28.14
N THR A 25 -23.46 -24.94 29.04
CA THR A 25 -22.68 -23.77 28.64
C THR A 25 -21.65 -24.36 27.68
N ALA A 26 -21.84 -24.14 26.38
CA ALA A 26 -20.74 -24.31 25.43
C ALA A 26 -19.57 -23.60 26.09
N ALA A 27 -18.49 -24.32 26.38
CA ALA A 27 -17.27 -23.69 26.83
C ALA A 27 -16.97 -22.64 25.75
N GLU A 28 -17.19 -21.36 26.07
CA GLU A 28 -16.67 -20.31 25.26
C GLU A 28 -15.17 -20.60 25.24
N ASN A 29 -14.66 -21.01 24.09
CA ASN A 29 -13.23 -21.03 23.85
C ASN A 29 -12.79 -19.56 23.96
N THR A 30 -12.59 -19.08 25.18
CA THR A 30 -12.02 -17.77 25.46
C THR A 30 -10.56 -17.90 25.10
N CYS A 31 -10.27 -17.69 23.81
CA CYS A 31 -8.90 -17.59 23.35
C CYS A 31 -8.25 -16.43 24.11
N ALA A 32 -7.24 -16.72 24.93
CA ALA A 32 -6.59 -15.71 25.75
C ALA A 32 -5.70 -14.80 24.87
N ASN A 33 -5.13 -15.36 23.80
CA ASN A 33 -4.32 -14.66 22.83
C ASN A 33 -4.89 -14.81 21.42
N PRO A 34 -5.92 -14.03 21.06
CA PRO A 34 -6.48 -14.05 19.70
C PRO A 34 -5.45 -13.61 18.68
N SER A 35 -5.32 -14.39 17.62
CA SER A 35 -4.48 -14.10 16.45
C SER A 35 -5.31 -14.22 15.18
N PHE A 36 -4.75 -13.82 14.04
CA PHE A 36 -5.43 -13.95 12.76
C PHE A 36 -4.46 -14.38 11.66
N ASP A 37 -4.93 -15.29 10.81
CA ASP A 37 -4.28 -15.64 9.57
C ASP A 37 -4.96 -14.89 8.42
N VAL A 38 -4.18 -14.42 7.46
CA VAL A 38 -4.71 -13.80 6.24
C VAL A 38 -5.03 -14.90 5.23
N GLU A 39 -6.29 -15.03 4.84
CA GLU A 39 -6.71 -16.01 3.84
C GLU A 39 -6.63 -15.45 2.42
N SER A 40 -7.08 -14.20 2.24
CA SER A 40 -7.12 -13.52 0.95
C SER A 40 -7.37 -12.02 1.14
N GLY A 41 -7.27 -11.26 0.05
CA GLY A 41 -7.76 -9.89 0.01
C GLY A 41 -7.46 -9.18 -1.30
N THR A 42 -7.87 -7.92 -1.39
CA THR A 42 -7.66 -7.06 -2.55
C THR A 42 -7.23 -5.66 -2.15
N ILE A 43 -6.46 -5.04 -3.04
CA ILE A 43 -6.31 -3.59 -3.14
C ILE A 43 -7.15 -3.14 -4.33
N ASP A 44 -8.16 -2.32 -4.06
CA ASP A 44 -9.04 -1.75 -5.06
C ASP A 44 -8.63 -0.30 -5.30
N TRP A 45 -8.15 -0.02 -6.51
CA TRP A 45 -7.65 1.31 -6.85
C TRP A 45 -7.75 1.65 -8.32
N GLY A 46 -8.20 2.86 -8.65
CA GLY A 46 -8.23 3.36 -10.02
C GLY A 46 -6.89 3.91 -10.51
N ILE A 47 -5.87 4.02 -9.66
CA ILE A 47 -4.64 4.80 -9.90
C ILE A 47 -4.98 6.30 -9.92
N LYS A 48 -5.53 6.79 -11.03
CA LYS A 48 -5.97 8.19 -11.19
C LYS A 48 -6.98 8.30 -12.33
N GLN A 49 -8.16 8.86 -12.07
CA GLN A 49 -9.21 8.99 -13.09
C GLN A 49 -8.72 9.74 -14.34
N THR A 50 -8.03 10.86 -14.16
CA THR A 50 -7.53 11.67 -15.29
C THR A 50 -6.46 10.95 -16.11
N TRP A 51 -5.74 9.99 -15.52
CA TRP A 51 -4.81 9.13 -16.26
C TRP A 51 -5.58 8.19 -17.18
N ARG A 52 -6.56 7.46 -16.63
CA ARG A 52 -7.38 6.54 -17.40
C ARG A 52 -8.13 7.25 -18.53
N ASN A 53 -8.75 8.40 -18.21
CA ASN A 53 -9.42 9.24 -19.20
C ASN A 53 -8.47 9.76 -20.29
N TYR A 54 -7.22 10.04 -19.95
CA TYR A 54 -6.22 10.43 -20.94
C TYR A 54 -5.87 9.27 -21.89
N ILE A 55 -5.65 8.07 -21.33
CA ILE A 55 -5.32 6.86 -22.11
C ILE A 55 -6.50 6.48 -23.02
N ASP A 56 -7.72 6.40 -22.49
CA ASP A 56 -8.93 6.04 -23.24
C ASP A 56 -9.43 7.16 -24.16
N GLY A 57 -8.93 8.38 -23.95
CA GLY A 57 -9.35 9.58 -24.67
C GLY A 57 -8.68 9.75 -26.03
N PRO A 58 -9.15 10.72 -26.84
CA PRO A 58 -8.68 10.92 -28.21
C PRO A 58 -7.25 11.44 -28.33
N ILE A 59 -6.64 11.90 -27.23
CA ILE A 59 -5.28 12.45 -27.23
C ILE A 59 -4.24 11.32 -27.23
N ALA A 60 -4.32 10.40 -26.26
CA ALA A 60 -3.47 9.23 -26.28
C ALA A 60 -3.97 8.20 -27.29
N ASN A 61 -5.29 8.13 -27.49
CA ASN A 61 -5.97 7.16 -28.33
C ASN A 61 -5.44 5.74 -28.05
N GLY A 62 -5.42 5.43 -26.76
CA GLY A 62 -4.76 4.28 -26.19
C GLY A 62 -5.74 3.26 -25.62
N ALA A 63 -5.17 2.29 -24.92
CA ALA A 63 -5.92 1.27 -24.20
C ALA A 63 -5.09 0.75 -23.03
N TRP A 64 -5.66 -0.18 -22.28
CA TRP A 64 -4.89 -0.98 -21.34
C TRP A 64 -5.40 -2.41 -21.28
N THR A 65 -4.51 -3.29 -20.83
CA THR A 65 -4.80 -4.67 -20.48
C THR A 65 -4.36 -4.93 -19.06
N VAL A 66 -4.94 -5.94 -18.41
CA VAL A 66 -4.56 -6.34 -17.05
C VAL A 66 -4.11 -7.79 -17.01
N SER A 67 -3.16 -8.09 -16.13
CA SER A 67 -2.70 -9.43 -15.83
C SER A 67 -2.75 -9.66 -14.32
N GLY A 68 -3.43 -10.73 -13.89
CA GLY A 68 -3.58 -11.04 -12.47
C GLY A 68 -4.43 -10.05 -11.66
N MET A 69 -5.15 -9.13 -12.32
CA MET A 69 -6.10 -8.20 -11.70
C MET A 69 -7.48 -8.35 -12.34
N THR A 70 -8.50 -7.76 -11.73
CA THR A 70 -9.83 -7.61 -12.33
C THR A 70 -10.21 -6.14 -12.43
N GLU A 71 -11.01 -5.78 -13.42
CA GLU A 71 -11.53 -4.43 -13.62
C GLU A 71 -12.97 -4.34 -13.12
N HIS A 72 -13.31 -3.22 -12.50
CA HIS A 72 -14.65 -2.94 -11.98
C HIS A 72 -15.09 -1.54 -12.37
N GLY A 73 -16.40 -1.35 -12.52
CA GLY A 73 -17.00 -0.12 -13.06
C GLY A 73 -17.33 -0.23 -14.55
N THR A 74 -18.41 0.42 -14.97
CA THR A 74 -18.90 0.34 -16.36
C THR A 74 -18.26 1.38 -17.27
N ASP A 75 -17.94 2.56 -16.73
CA ASP A 75 -17.21 3.62 -17.43
C ASP A 75 -15.74 3.58 -17.02
N LYS A 76 -14.87 3.14 -17.94
CA LYS A 76 -13.42 2.98 -17.72
C LYS A 76 -12.72 4.29 -17.33
N ALA A 77 -13.24 5.44 -17.78
CA ALA A 77 -12.76 6.77 -17.45
C ALA A 77 -13.54 7.43 -16.30
N GLY A 78 -14.56 6.75 -15.78
CA GLY A 78 -15.41 7.21 -14.70
C GLY A 78 -14.73 7.17 -13.33
N PRO A 79 -15.27 7.94 -12.35
CA PRO A 79 -14.71 8.01 -11.00
C PRO A 79 -14.89 6.70 -10.21
N ASP A 80 -15.86 5.86 -10.58
CA ASP A 80 -16.15 4.59 -9.90
C ASP A 80 -15.34 3.40 -10.44
N PHE A 81 -14.52 3.60 -11.49
CA PHE A 81 -13.69 2.54 -12.04
C PHE A 81 -12.45 2.27 -11.19
N TYR A 82 -12.14 0.99 -10.98
CA TYR A 82 -10.93 0.57 -10.29
C TYR A 82 -10.41 -0.79 -10.78
N PHE A 83 -9.11 -1.00 -10.56
CA PHE A 83 -8.48 -2.30 -10.63
C PHE A 83 -8.53 -2.95 -9.25
N SER A 84 -9.02 -4.19 -9.17
CA SER A 84 -8.98 -5.03 -7.97
C SER A 84 -7.79 -5.97 -8.09
N SER A 85 -6.73 -5.69 -7.34
CA SER A 85 -5.47 -6.43 -7.33
C SER A 85 -5.42 -7.40 -6.14
N PRO A 86 -5.23 -8.72 -6.34
CA PRO A 86 -5.15 -9.69 -5.26
C PRO A 86 -3.94 -9.44 -4.35
N ILE A 87 -4.16 -9.45 -3.05
CA ILE A 87 -3.10 -9.34 -2.03
C ILE A 87 -2.41 -10.69 -1.89
N ASP A 88 -1.07 -10.68 -1.86
CA ASP A 88 -0.28 -11.83 -1.44
C ASP A 88 -0.36 -11.95 0.09
N PRO A 89 -1.00 -13.00 0.66
CA PRO A 89 -1.11 -13.14 2.10
C PRO A 89 0.24 -13.14 2.83
N ALA A 90 1.31 -13.64 2.19
CA ALA A 90 2.64 -13.68 2.79
C ALA A 90 3.29 -12.28 2.91
N SER A 91 2.81 -11.30 2.14
CA SER A 91 3.29 -9.92 2.20
C SER A 91 2.72 -9.14 3.40
N VAL A 92 1.62 -9.63 3.99
CA VAL A 92 0.85 -8.87 4.97
C VAL A 92 1.54 -8.86 6.34
N LYS A 93 1.93 -7.67 6.77
CA LYS A 93 2.44 -7.42 8.12
C LYS A 93 1.29 -7.06 9.06
N LEU A 94 0.63 -8.10 9.53
CA LEU A 94 -0.45 -8.01 10.50
C LEU A 94 0.09 -7.72 11.91
N THR A 95 -0.62 -6.87 12.62
CA THR A 95 -0.44 -6.55 14.04
C THR A 95 -1.78 -6.72 14.74
N ALA A 96 -1.77 -7.05 16.03
CA ALA A 96 -2.97 -7.09 16.85
C ALA A 96 -2.74 -6.27 18.11
N ASN A 97 -3.63 -5.31 18.37
CA ASN A 97 -3.64 -4.52 19.61
C ASN A 97 -4.91 -4.84 20.36
N ASN A 98 -4.79 -5.43 21.55
CA ASN A 98 -5.93 -5.85 22.38
C ASN A 98 -6.97 -6.69 21.60
N GLY A 99 -6.50 -7.61 20.76
CA GLY A 99 -7.35 -8.48 19.93
C GLY A 99 -7.97 -7.82 18.68
N THR A 100 -7.70 -6.52 18.43
CA THR A 100 -8.12 -5.86 17.20
C THR A 100 -7.02 -5.95 16.14
N PRO A 101 -7.27 -6.58 14.98
CA PRO A 101 -6.26 -6.70 13.92
C PRO A 101 -6.07 -5.37 13.17
N ALA A 102 -4.83 -5.10 12.78
CA ALA A 102 -4.43 -3.97 11.95
C ALA A 102 -3.23 -4.37 11.08
N VAL A 103 -3.09 -3.77 9.90
CA VAL A 103 -1.94 -4.03 9.02
C VAL A 103 -1.07 -2.80 8.90
N THR A 104 0.25 -3.01 8.90
CA THR A 104 1.26 -1.94 8.73
C THR A 104 1.81 -1.89 7.31
N SER A 105 1.82 -3.01 6.61
CA SER A 105 2.29 -3.12 5.23
C SER A 105 1.63 -4.33 4.56
N LEU A 106 1.28 -4.19 3.29
CA LEU A 106 0.79 -5.27 2.42
C LEU A 106 1.17 -4.98 0.97
N ALA A 107 1.24 -6.03 0.16
CA ALA A 107 1.45 -5.93 -1.27
C ALA A 107 0.43 -6.77 -2.04
N ALA A 108 -0.06 -6.21 -3.12
CA ALA A 108 -0.83 -6.90 -4.13
C ALA A 108 0.05 -7.37 -5.29
N THR A 109 -0.53 -8.26 -6.08
CA THR A 109 0.05 -8.81 -7.30
C THR A 109 -0.74 -8.34 -8.51
N GLY A 110 -0.17 -8.57 -9.68
CA GLY A 110 -0.76 -8.24 -10.97
C GLY A 110 -0.33 -6.88 -11.50
N THR A 111 -0.69 -6.60 -12.74
CA THR A 111 -0.28 -5.41 -13.47
C THR A 111 -1.38 -4.90 -14.40
N ALA A 112 -1.34 -3.61 -14.68
CA ALA A 112 -2.05 -2.96 -15.77
C ALA A 112 -1.00 -2.40 -16.76
N HIS A 113 -1.12 -2.80 -18.03
CA HIS A 113 -0.26 -2.36 -19.12
C HIS A 113 -1.03 -1.38 -20.00
N PHE A 114 -0.58 -0.12 -20.01
CA PHE A 114 -1.16 1.00 -20.74
C PHE A 114 -0.35 1.28 -22.00
N THR A 115 -1.05 1.44 -23.12
CA THR A 115 -0.48 1.90 -24.38
C THR A 115 -1.20 3.14 -24.91
N GLY A 116 -0.52 3.92 -25.73
CA GLY A 116 -1.08 5.11 -26.38
C GLY A 116 -0.07 5.76 -27.33
N HIS A 117 -0.49 6.81 -28.05
CA HIS A 117 0.34 7.51 -29.04
C HIS A 117 0.92 6.58 -30.10
N HIS A 118 0.10 5.72 -30.68
CA HIS A 118 0.55 4.70 -31.65
C HIS A 118 1.68 3.83 -31.08
N ASP A 119 1.46 3.32 -29.87
CA ASP A 119 2.39 2.55 -29.06
C ASP A 119 3.65 3.29 -28.59
N ALA A 120 3.82 4.60 -28.83
CA ALA A 120 4.95 5.34 -28.27
C ALA A 120 4.90 5.39 -26.73
N LEU A 121 3.70 5.58 -26.15
CA LEU A 121 3.44 5.38 -24.73
C LEU A 121 3.28 3.89 -24.47
N ASP A 122 4.12 3.35 -23.59
CA ASP A 122 4.15 1.95 -23.20
C ASP A 122 4.59 1.86 -21.74
N VAL A 123 3.62 1.62 -20.87
CA VAL A 123 3.78 1.77 -19.43
C VAL A 123 3.07 0.62 -18.72
N THR A 124 3.78 -0.09 -17.86
CA THR A 124 3.17 -1.06 -16.95
C THR A 124 3.23 -0.54 -15.53
N LEU A 125 2.11 -0.58 -14.83
CA LEU A 125 1.99 -0.28 -13.40
C LEU A 125 1.40 -1.49 -12.68
N GLY A 126 1.78 -1.75 -11.44
CA GLY A 126 1.22 -2.86 -10.70
C GLY A 126 1.98 -3.21 -9.44
N ASN A 127 1.72 -4.41 -8.95
CA ASN A 127 2.25 -4.93 -7.68
C ASN A 127 2.13 -3.87 -6.57
N PHE A 128 0.93 -3.31 -6.44
CA PHE A 128 0.70 -2.16 -5.57
C PHE A 128 1.00 -2.50 -4.12
N GLY A 129 1.70 -1.63 -3.42
CA GLY A 129 1.99 -1.76 -2.00
C GLY A 129 1.26 -0.68 -1.20
N VAL A 130 0.77 -1.02 -0.03
CA VAL A 130 0.15 -0.06 0.90
C VAL A 130 0.85 -0.19 2.26
N ASP A 131 1.47 0.90 2.69
CA ASP A 131 2.02 1.04 4.04
C ASP A 131 1.11 1.97 4.86
N VAL A 132 0.87 1.58 6.11
CA VAL A 132 0.02 2.31 7.07
C VAL A 132 0.80 2.56 8.35
N SER A 133 0.91 3.84 8.74
CA SER A 133 1.53 4.26 9.99
C SER A 133 0.64 5.27 10.71
N GLY A 134 0.00 4.83 11.80
CA GLY A 134 -1.09 5.58 12.41
C GLY A 134 -2.20 5.83 11.38
N ASN A 135 -2.48 7.11 11.10
CA ASN A 135 -3.48 7.51 10.11
C ASN A 135 -2.86 7.80 8.73
N GLN A 136 -1.54 7.73 8.58
CA GLN A 136 -0.85 7.98 7.31
C GLN A 136 -0.88 6.73 6.44
N VAL A 137 -1.25 6.90 5.18
CA VAL A 137 -1.21 5.87 4.15
C VAL A 137 -0.21 6.27 3.07
N THR A 138 0.60 5.32 2.63
CA THR A 138 1.53 5.47 1.51
C THR A 138 1.31 4.34 0.51
N VAL A 139 1.12 4.70 -0.75
CA VAL A 139 0.89 3.77 -1.86
C VAL A 139 2.12 3.72 -2.74
N LYS A 140 2.58 2.51 -3.02
CA LYS A 140 3.72 2.20 -3.88
C LYS A 140 3.25 1.43 -5.11
N THR A 141 3.99 1.57 -6.21
CA THR A 141 3.79 0.76 -7.41
C THR A 141 5.13 0.31 -7.94
N ASP A 142 5.16 -0.91 -8.49
CA ASP A 142 6.17 -1.24 -9.49
C ASP A 142 5.79 -0.54 -10.79
N TYR A 143 6.79 -0.13 -11.56
CA TYR A 143 6.59 0.46 -12.87
C TYR A 143 7.58 -0.11 -13.89
N THR A 144 7.15 -0.14 -15.14
CA THR A 144 7.99 -0.31 -16.33
C THR A 144 7.63 0.78 -17.31
N SER A 145 8.64 1.40 -17.92
CA SER A 145 8.51 2.41 -18.97
C SER A 145 9.75 2.38 -19.87
N TYR A 146 9.75 3.19 -20.92
CA TYR A 146 10.91 3.37 -21.80
C TYR A 146 11.37 4.82 -21.78
N TYR A 147 12.69 5.02 -21.83
CA TYR A 147 13.30 6.33 -21.82
C TYR A 147 14.51 6.37 -22.76
N VAL A 148 14.48 7.35 -23.66
CA VAL A 148 15.61 7.69 -24.53
C VAL A 148 15.99 9.14 -24.25
N PRO A 149 17.25 9.43 -23.86
CA PRO A 149 17.70 10.80 -23.63
C PRO A 149 17.39 11.72 -24.81
N GLY A 150 16.76 12.88 -24.53
CA GLY A 150 16.42 13.87 -25.55
C GLY A 150 15.19 13.54 -26.40
N LYS A 151 14.52 12.41 -26.17
CA LYS A 151 13.32 12.00 -26.91
C LYS A 151 12.12 11.90 -25.95
N ALA A 152 11.03 12.58 -26.31
CA ALA A 152 9.78 12.50 -25.55
C ALA A 152 9.15 11.10 -25.68
N MET A 153 8.46 10.63 -24.64
CA MET A 153 7.78 9.33 -24.65
C MET A 153 6.80 9.20 -25.84
N THR A 154 6.06 10.25 -26.16
CA THR A 154 5.11 10.29 -27.28
C THR A 154 5.75 10.25 -28.66
N SER A 155 7.08 10.27 -28.75
CA SER A 155 7.84 10.17 -30.00
C SER A 155 8.63 8.87 -30.12
N LEU A 156 8.59 8.00 -29.11
CA LEU A 156 9.27 6.72 -29.15
C LEU A 156 8.70 5.82 -30.25
N THR A 157 9.58 5.07 -30.91
CA THR A 157 9.24 4.07 -31.91
C THR A 157 9.49 2.67 -31.35
N PRO A 158 9.02 1.60 -32.02
CA PRO A 158 9.31 0.23 -31.60
C PRO A 158 10.82 -0.05 -31.47
N GLU A 159 11.66 0.54 -32.32
CA GLU A 159 13.12 0.37 -32.29
C GLU A 159 13.77 1.00 -31.06
N ASP A 160 13.13 2.01 -30.45
CA ASP A 160 13.61 2.61 -29.21
C ASP A 160 13.33 1.71 -27.99
N LYS A 161 12.37 0.78 -28.08
CA LYS A 161 11.94 -0.04 -26.94
C LYS A 161 12.83 -1.26 -26.70
N THR A 162 14.13 -1.00 -26.55
CA THR A 162 15.15 -2.00 -26.23
C THR A 162 15.25 -2.22 -24.72
N GLU A 163 15.87 -3.33 -24.31
CA GLU A 163 16.14 -3.56 -22.88
C GLU A 163 17.08 -2.50 -22.27
N GLN A 164 17.93 -1.86 -23.07
CA GLN A 164 18.78 -0.75 -22.64
C GLN A 164 17.98 0.51 -22.32
N ASN A 165 16.88 0.76 -23.04
CA ASN A 165 16.02 1.93 -22.85
C ASN A 165 14.86 1.65 -21.88
N LYS A 166 14.67 0.39 -21.50
CA LYS A 166 13.67 -0.03 -20.53
C LYS A 166 14.08 0.42 -19.13
N VAL A 167 13.14 1.00 -18.42
CA VAL A 167 13.31 1.51 -17.07
C VAL A 167 12.28 0.84 -16.19
N THR A 168 12.75 0.13 -15.19
CA THR A 168 11.91 -0.51 -14.18
C THR A 168 12.28 0.00 -12.79
N GLY A 169 11.34 -0.10 -11.86
CA GLY A 169 11.58 0.28 -10.48
C GLY A 169 10.33 0.17 -9.64
N ARG A 170 10.44 0.59 -8.38
CA ARG A 170 9.34 0.70 -7.43
C ARG A 170 9.42 2.04 -6.72
N ASP A 171 8.33 2.78 -6.74
CA ASP A 171 8.25 4.11 -6.14
C ASP A 171 7.01 4.30 -5.29
N VAL A 172 7.06 5.28 -4.39
CA VAL A 172 5.89 5.88 -3.76
C VAL A 172 5.24 6.83 -4.76
N ILE A 173 3.96 6.61 -5.05
CA ILE A 173 3.23 7.46 -6.02
C ILE A 173 2.02 8.16 -5.42
N ALA A 174 1.56 7.74 -4.24
CA ALA A 174 0.49 8.44 -3.54
C ALA A 174 0.63 8.39 -2.02
N GLN A 175 0.19 9.44 -1.36
CA GLN A 175 0.11 9.54 0.10
C GLN A 175 -1.18 10.22 0.52
N GLY A 176 -1.71 9.85 1.68
CA GLY A 176 -2.93 10.45 2.21
C GLY A 176 -3.26 9.88 3.58
N THR A 177 -4.52 9.97 3.97
CA THR A 177 -4.92 9.59 5.32
C THR A 177 -6.08 8.63 5.33
N THR A 178 -6.23 7.92 6.44
CA THR A 178 -7.33 7.01 6.72
C THR A 178 -7.91 7.30 8.11
N THR A 179 -9.15 6.89 8.34
CA THR A 179 -9.76 6.86 9.68
C THR A 179 -9.34 5.65 10.49
N GLY A 180 -8.54 4.75 9.91
CA GLY A 180 -8.07 3.52 10.54
C GLY A 180 -8.78 2.27 10.01
N TRP A 181 -8.26 1.12 10.41
CA TRP A 181 -8.78 -0.19 10.05
C TRP A 181 -10.14 -0.47 10.71
N LYS A 182 -11.06 -1.08 9.97
CA LYS A 182 -12.35 -1.56 10.47
C LYS A 182 -12.40 -3.08 10.37
N PHE A 183 -12.66 -3.74 11.49
CA PHE A 183 -12.80 -5.19 11.56
C PHE A 183 -14.25 -5.57 11.83
N ASP A 184 -14.84 -6.36 10.95
CA ASP A 184 -16.20 -6.88 11.09
C ASP A 184 -16.27 -8.32 10.58
N GLN A 185 -16.71 -9.24 11.44
CA GLN A 185 -16.95 -10.66 11.12
C GLN A 185 -15.87 -11.31 10.22
N GLY A 186 -14.59 -11.23 10.63
CA GLY A 186 -13.49 -11.84 9.88
C GLY A 186 -13.07 -11.06 8.62
N THR A 187 -13.61 -9.86 8.40
CA THR A 187 -13.21 -8.97 7.31
C THR A 187 -12.55 -7.73 7.87
N LEU A 188 -11.32 -7.47 7.45
CA LEU A 188 -10.56 -6.28 7.81
C LEU A 188 -10.49 -5.34 6.62
N THR A 189 -10.93 -4.09 6.80
CA THR A 189 -11.02 -3.11 5.71
C THR A 189 -10.33 -1.80 6.05
N LEU A 190 -9.79 -1.15 5.02
CA LEU A 190 -9.24 0.20 5.08
C LEU A 190 -9.75 1.01 3.90
N GLU A 191 -10.06 2.27 4.11
CA GLU A 191 -10.27 3.24 3.04
C GLU A 191 -9.36 4.45 3.27
N ALA A 192 -8.69 4.87 2.20
CA ALA A 192 -7.78 6.01 2.18
C ALA A 192 -8.23 7.00 1.10
N PRO A 193 -9.22 7.86 1.40
CA PRO A 193 -9.67 8.88 0.46
C PRO A 193 -8.69 10.06 0.44
N GLY A 194 -8.81 10.90 -0.60
CA GLY A 194 -8.05 12.14 -0.69
C GLY A 194 -6.54 11.96 -0.83
N LEU A 195 -6.10 10.81 -1.36
CA LEU A 195 -4.71 10.57 -1.72
C LEU A 195 -4.18 11.67 -2.63
N LYS A 196 -2.89 11.94 -2.50
CA LYS A 196 -2.14 12.99 -3.18
C LYS A 196 -0.95 12.40 -3.88
N TYR A 197 -0.72 12.81 -5.12
CA TYR A 197 0.41 12.35 -5.91
C TYR A 197 1.72 12.74 -5.24
N VAL A 198 2.63 11.78 -5.14
CA VAL A 198 3.99 11.99 -4.65
C VAL A 198 4.92 12.01 -5.85
N LYS A 199 5.54 13.17 -6.09
CA LYS A 199 6.53 13.33 -7.16
C LYS A 199 7.85 12.72 -6.74
N HIS A 200 8.56 12.05 -7.66
CA HIS A 200 9.91 11.57 -7.38
C HIS A 200 10.84 12.78 -7.07
N PRO A 201 11.65 12.73 -6.01
CA PRO A 201 12.40 13.89 -5.51
C PRO A 201 13.41 14.46 -6.53
N GLU A 202 13.98 13.59 -7.36
CA GLU A 202 14.94 13.99 -8.41
C GLU A 202 14.27 14.41 -9.73
N SER A 203 12.94 14.34 -9.84
CA SER A 203 12.26 14.75 -11.07
C SER A 203 12.14 16.26 -11.16
N THR A 204 12.56 16.82 -12.29
CA THR A 204 12.40 18.23 -12.63
C THR A 204 11.26 18.41 -13.63
N ARG A 205 11.18 19.57 -14.27
CA ARG A 205 10.27 19.80 -15.40
C ARG A 205 10.76 19.08 -16.66
N ASP A 206 12.07 19.08 -16.87
CA ASP A 206 12.69 18.61 -18.12
C ASP A 206 13.27 17.19 -17.98
N LEU A 207 13.29 16.65 -16.76
CA LEU A 207 13.79 15.31 -16.48
C LEU A 207 12.86 14.59 -15.50
N GLN A 208 12.13 13.60 -16.00
CA GLN A 208 11.37 12.68 -15.17
C GLN A 208 12.27 11.53 -14.72
N LYS A 209 12.08 11.10 -13.47
CA LYS A 209 12.73 9.96 -12.82
C LYS A 209 11.66 9.06 -12.22
N GLY A 210 12.02 7.82 -11.96
CA GLY A 210 11.09 6.93 -11.26
C GLY A 210 9.78 6.70 -12.03
N ALA A 211 8.71 6.52 -11.28
CA ALA A 211 7.34 6.42 -11.74
C ALA A 211 6.82 7.72 -12.40
N ASP A 212 7.44 8.88 -12.19
CA ASP A 212 7.04 10.10 -12.92
C ASP A 212 7.23 9.93 -14.43
N ARG A 213 8.16 9.06 -14.86
CA ARG A 213 8.34 8.72 -16.28
C ARG A 213 7.10 8.04 -16.85
N ALA A 214 6.51 7.12 -16.10
CA ALA A 214 5.29 6.41 -16.48
C ALA A 214 4.13 7.37 -16.74
N PHE A 215 4.12 8.52 -16.07
CA PHE A 215 3.13 9.57 -16.25
C PHE A 215 3.62 10.74 -17.10
N MET A 216 4.76 10.61 -17.79
CA MET A 216 5.41 11.65 -18.59
C MET A 216 5.63 12.98 -17.85
N GLY A 217 5.68 12.94 -16.51
CA GLY A 217 5.80 14.13 -15.67
C GLY A 217 4.55 15.02 -15.67
N ALA A 218 3.40 14.50 -16.07
CA ALA A 218 2.15 15.25 -16.17
C ALA A 218 1.61 15.74 -14.82
N TYR A 219 2.00 15.07 -13.72
CA TYR A 219 1.48 15.34 -12.39
C TYR A 219 2.44 16.11 -11.50
N ARG A 220 1.86 17.00 -10.69
CA ARG A 220 2.55 17.78 -9.67
C ARG A 220 2.39 17.10 -8.32
N ALA A 221 3.35 17.33 -7.43
CA ALA A 221 3.21 16.93 -6.04
C ALA A 221 1.94 17.55 -5.44
N GLY A 222 1.09 16.74 -4.81
CA GLY A 222 -0.18 17.21 -4.24
C GLY A 222 -1.38 17.11 -5.18
N ASP A 223 -1.22 16.69 -6.43
CA ASP A 223 -2.38 16.45 -7.31
C ASP A 223 -3.28 15.35 -6.71
N PRO A 224 -4.62 15.48 -6.76
CA PRO A 224 -5.51 14.45 -6.25
C PRO A 224 -5.33 13.11 -6.97
N MET A 225 -5.32 12.02 -6.21
CA MET A 225 -5.30 10.63 -6.66
C MET A 225 -6.60 9.94 -6.25
N ASP A 226 -6.94 8.85 -6.92
CA ASP A 226 -8.15 8.08 -6.60
C ASP A 226 -8.02 7.44 -5.23
N THR A 227 -9.14 7.24 -4.55
CA THR A 227 -9.22 6.55 -3.25
C THR A 227 -8.70 5.12 -3.36
N VAL A 228 -7.85 4.70 -2.43
CA VAL A 228 -7.48 3.28 -2.25
C VAL A 228 -8.42 2.65 -1.23
N LYS A 229 -8.91 1.45 -1.55
CA LYS A 229 -9.62 0.57 -0.61
C LYS A 229 -8.86 -0.74 -0.46
N VAL A 230 -8.76 -1.23 0.76
CA VAL A 230 -8.20 -2.55 1.06
C VAL A 230 -9.26 -3.39 1.75
N SER A 231 -9.35 -4.65 1.34
CA SER A 231 -10.19 -5.66 2.00
C SER A 231 -9.38 -6.94 2.21
N LEU A 232 -9.38 -7.46 3.43
CA LEU A 232 -8.73 -8.72 3.80
C LEU A 232 -9.76 -9.65 4.44
N LYS A 233 -9.75 -10.91 4.05
CA LYS A 233 -10.43 -12.00 4.77
C LYS A 233 -9.45 -12.63 5.75
N LEU A 234 -9.83 -12.61 7.01
CA LEU A 234 -9.05 -13.08 8.13
C LEU A 234 -9.72 -14.28 8.78
N LYS A 235 -8.93 -15.30 9.05
CA LYS A 235 -9.33 -16.42 9.89
C LYS A 235 -8.85 -16.18 11.31
N ALA A 236 -9.78 -16.12 12.26
CA ALA A 236 -9.41 -16.07 13.67
C ALA A 236 -8.68 -17.35 14.06
N THR A 237 -7.53 -17.19 14.68
CA THR A 237 -6.71 -18.26 15.25
C THR A 237 -6.45 -17.96 16.73
N CYS A 238 -5.90 -18.94 17.43
CA CYS A 238 -5.54 -18.77 18.82
C CYS A 238 -4.05 -19.09 19.00
N ALA A 239 -3.28 -18.10 19.45
CA ALA A 239 -1.85 -18.24 19.66
C ALA A 239 -1.51 -18.96 20.99
N ASP A 240 -2.52 -19.48 21.69
CA ASP A 240 -2.38 -20.31 22.90
C ASP A 240 -1.82 -21.70 22.55
N SER A 241 -0.59 -21.75 22.03
CA SER A 241 0.18 -22.98 21.98
C SER A 241 1.11 -23.00 23.19
N PRO A 242 0.96 -23.94 24.15
CA PRO A 242 1.98 -24.15 25.16
C PRO A 242 3.28 -24.51 24.44
N ALA A 243 4.41 -23.91 24.83
CA ALA A 243 5.68 -24.60 24.62
C ALA A 243 5.53 -26.02 25.18
N PRO A 244 6.00 -27.08 24.49
CA PRO A 244 6.00 -28.41 25.08
C PRO A 244 6.65 -28.29 26.45
N ALA A 245 5.93 -28.66 27.51
CA ALA A 245 6.50 -28.72 28.84
C ALA A 245 7.82 -29.53 28.72
N PRO A 246 8.93 -29.09 29.35
CA PRO A 246 10.11 -29.93 29.45
C PRO A 246 9.65 -31.31 29.91
N ALA A 247 10.07 -32.36 29.20
CA ALA A 247 9.71 -33.73 29.56
C ALA A 247 9.94 -33.92 31.08
N PRO A 248 9.02 -34.56 31.82
CA PRO A 248 9.21 -34.78 33.24
C PRO A 248 10.57 -35.45 33.44
N ASN A 249 11.45 -34.83 34.23
CA ASN A 249 12.71 -35.45 34.60
C ASN A 249 12.40 -36.82 35.21
N LYS A 250 12.92 -37.88 34.59
CA LYS A 250 12.87 -39.23 35.13
C LYS A 250 13.49 -39.18 36.54
N PRO A 251 12.79 -39.62 37.60
CA PRO A 251 13.37 -39.66 38.93
C PRO A 251 14.61 -40.56 38.92
N GLY A 252 15.79 -40.01 39.17
CA GLY A 252 16.99 -40.80 39.42
C GLY A 252 18.33 -40.34 38.83
N GLU A 253 18.40 -39.24 38.06
CA GLU A 253 19.71 -38.68 37.67
C GLU A 253 19.95 -37.32 38.33
N ASN A 254 20.94 -37.31 39.21
CA ASN A 254 21.44 -36.13 39.89
C ASN A 254 22.05 -35.18 38.84
N PRO A 255 21.82 -33.85 38.91
CA PRO A 255 22.51 -32.93 38.01
C PRO A 255 24.02 -33.04 38.20
N ALA A 256 24.76 -33.21 37.10
CA ALA A 256 26.21 -33.10 37.12
C ALA A 256 26.60 -31.68 37.63
N PRO A 257 27.59 -31.54 38.53
CA PRO A 257 28.01 -30.23 39.01
C PRO A 257 28.49 -29.35 37.86
N ALA A 258 28.07 -28.08 37.88
CA ALA A 258 28.62 -27.07 36.98
C ALA A 258 30.16 -26.99 37.14
N PRO A 259 30.93 -26.82 36.06
CA PRO A 259 32.37 -26.62 36.17
C PRO A 259 32.69 -25.37 36.98
N ALA A 260 33.64 -25.48 37.91
CA ALA A 260 34.11 -24.37 38.74
C ALA A 260 34.75 -23.25 37.88
N PRO A 261 34.72 -21.97 38.32
CA PRO A 261 35.40 -20.89 37.65
C PRO A 261 36.92 -21.11 37.65
N ALA A 262 37.57 -20.93 36.50
CA ALA A 262 39.02 -20.99 36.38
C ALA A 262 39.72 -19.78 37.07
N PRO A 263 40.99 -19.92 37.52
CA PRO A 263 41.70 -18.87 38.26
C PRO A 263 42.10 -17.67 37.37
N ASN A 264 41.97 -16.46 37.92
CA ASN A 264 42.44 -15.22 37.29
C ASN A 264 43.97 -15.20 37.14
N LYS A 265 44.47 -14.99 35.90
CA LYS A 265 45.87 -14.62 35.61
C LYS A 265 45.96 -13.11 35.34
N PRO A 266 46.97 -12.38 35.88
CA PRO A 266 47.12 -10.94 35.71
C PRO A 266 47.37 -10.51 34.26
N GLY A 267 46.87 -9.32 33.94
CA GLY A 267 46.70 -8.80 32.59
C GLY A 267 47.97 -8.46 31.82
N GLU A 268 47.85 -8.62 30.50
CA GLU A 268 48.69 -7.96 29.51
C GLU A 268 47.87 -6.88 28.83
N ASN A 269 48.39 -5.66 28.91
CA ASN A 269 47.85 -4.43 28.37
C ASN A 269 47.86 -4.50 26.83
N PRO A 270 46.75 -4.24 26.11
CA PRO A 270 46.79 -4.11 24.66
C PRO A 270 47.62 -2.88 24.26
N ALA A 271 48.58 -3.10 23.34
CA ALA A 271 49.41 -2.06 22.75
C ALA A 271 48.55 -0.99 22.04
N PRO A 272 48.98 0.29 22.05
CA PRO A 272 48.23 1.41 21.50
C PRO A 272 48.07 1.34 19.98
N ALA A 273 46.94 1.86 19.51
CA ALA A 273 46.55 1.97 18.10
C ALA A 273 47.62 2.72 17.27
N PRO A 274 47.84 2.34 15.99
CA PRO A 274 48.71 3.09 15.09
C PRO A 274 48.16 4.51 14.85
N ALA A 275 49.05 5.50 14.99
CA ALA A 275 48.78 6.91 14.72
C ALA A 275 48.52 7.18 13.22
N PRO A 276 47.76 8.24 12.88
CA PRO A 276 47.51 8.65 11.50
C PRO A 276 48.79 9.12 10.79
N ALA A 277 48.92 8.77 9.51
CA ALA A 277 50.07 9.13 8.69
C ALA A 277 50.13 10.65 8.40
N PRO A 278 51.33 11.21 8.16
CA PRO A 278 51.53 12.65 8.04
C PRO A 278 51.12 13.21 6.67
N ASN A 279 50.47 14.38 6.68
CA ASN A 279 50.37 15.25 5.51
C ASN A 279 51.76 15.66 5.02
N LYS A 280 52.02 15.54 3.71
CA LYS A 280 53.11 16.26 3.02
C LYS A 280 52.55 17.07 1.84
N PRO A 281 53.05 18.29 1.59
CA PRO A 281 52.43 19.25 0.68
C PRO A 281 52.91 19.12 -0.77
N GLY A 282 52.04 19.56 -1.68
CA GLY A 282 52.39 20.23 -2.93
C GLY A 282 52.42 19.38 -4.20
N LYS A 283 51.47 19.66 -5.11
CA LYS A 283 51.80 20.12 -6.47
C LYS A 283 50.62 20.89 -7.06
N GLU A 284 50.88 22.19 -7.26
CA GLU A 284 50.22 23.07 -8.23
C GLU A 284 49.97 22.33 -9.56
N ASN A 285 48.78 22.54 -10.12
CA ASN A 285 48.66 22.67 -11.56
C ASN A 285 47.79 23.89 -11.85
N ASN A 286 48.49 24.92 -12.30
CA ASN A 286 48.00 26.10 -12.98
C ASN A 286 47.30 25.69 -14.28
N GLN A 287 46.05 26.10 -14.46
CA GLN A 287 45.52 26.46 -15.78
C GLN A 287 44.57 27.66 -15.60
N ASP A 288 45.17 28.83 -15.60
CA ASP A 288 44.62 29.97 -16.33
C ASP A 288 44.43 29.56 -17.80
N ASN A 289 43.23 29.82 -18.33
CA ASN A 289 43.00 30.40 -19.65
C ASN A 289 41.54 30.83 -19.72
N GLY A 290 41.33 32.13 -19.52
CA GLY A 290 40.08 32.77 -19.89
C GLY A 290 39.90 32.76 -21.40
N PHE A 291 38.66 32.56 -21.84
CA PHE A 291 38.19 33.15 -23.09
C PHE A 291 36.70 33.48 -22.95
N SER A 292 36.43 34.78 -22.97
CA SER A 292 35.12 35.39 -23.20
C SER A 292 34.94 35.62 -24.72
N LEU A 293 33.74 36.08 -25.11
CA LEU A 293 33.18 36.25 -26.47
C LEU A 293 32.38 35.02 -26.91
N GLY A 294 31.12 35.13 -27.35
CA GLY A 294 30.30 36.28 -27.66
C GLY A 294 28.94 35.79 -28.16
N SER A 295 27.99 36.73 -28.24
CA SER A 295 26.63 36.53 -28.74
C SER A 295 26.58 35.98 -30.17
N SER A 296 25.54 35.19 -30.51
CA SER A 296 24.60 35.42 -31.63
C SER A 296 23.96 34.11 -32.13
N GLY A 297 22.73 34.24 -32.63
CA GLY A 297 22.06 33.28 -33.53
C GLY A 297 21.20 32.25 -32.80
N THR A 298 19.91 32.51 -32.57
CA THR A 298 18.80 32.07 -33.44
C THR A 298 18.87 30.59 -33.81
N ASP A 299 18.04 29.77 -33.16
CA ASP A 299 17.17 28.88 -33.91
C ASP A 299 15.91 28.52 -33.11
N ALA A 300 14.78 28.71 -33.80
CA ALA A 300 13.44 28.47 -33.34
C ALA A 300 13.15 26.97 -33.36
N GLY A 301 13.02 26.37 -32.19
CA GLY A 301 12.38 25.07 -32.01
C GLY A 301 11.14 25.26 -31.16
N ILE A 302 9.97 25.20 -31.79
CA ILE A 302 8.66 25.35 -31.17
C ILE A 302 8.49 24.26 -30.09
N LEU A 303 8.63 24.64 -28.81
CA LEU A 303 8.23 23.82 -27.67
C LEU A 303 6.70 23.84 -27.60
N ALA A 304 6.05 22.74 -28.02
CA ALA A 304 4.66 22.50 -27.73
C ALA A 304 4.50 22.26 -26.21
N ALA A 305 4.22 23.34 -25.48
CA ALA A 305 3.84 23.31 -24.09
C ALA A 305 2.44 22.67 -23.94
N LEU A 306 2.37 21.35 -23.72
CA LEU A 306 1.15 20.67 -23.24
C LEU A 306 1.07 20.66 -21.70
N GLY A 307 1.56 21.72 -21.06
CA GLY A 307 1.47 21.92 -19.62
C GLY A 307 0.35 22.90 -19.26
N GLY A 308 -0.91 22.61 -19.62
CA GLY A 308 -1.98 23.58 -19.37
C GLY A 308 -3.43 23.20 -19.60
N LEU A 309 -3.81 21.92 -19.72
CA LEU A 309 -5.21 21.56 -20.07
C LEU A 309 -5.86 20.48 -19.19
N PHE A 310 -5.39 20.27 -17.95
CA PHE A 310 -6.06 19.37 -16.99
C PHE A 310 -6.79 20.10 -15.85
N GLY A 311 -7.27 21.31 -16.09
CA GLY A 311 -8.13 22.03 -15.15
C GLY A 311 -9.25 22.76 -15.87
N LEU A 312 -10.48 22.56 -15.39
CA LEU A 312 -11.77 23.18 -15.81
C LEU A 312 -12.63 22.34 -16.75
N ALA A 313 -13.23 21.29 -16.20
CA ALA A 313 -14.59 20.92 -16.57
C ALA A 313 -15.32 20.43 -15.32
N GLY A 314 -16.05 21.34 -14.66
CA GLY A 314 -16.91 20.95 -13.55
C GLY A 314 -17.43 22.10 -12.72
N VAL A 315 -18.21 23.04 -13.29
CA VAL A 315 -19.26 23.79 -12.57
C VAL A 315 -20.39 24.22 -13.53
N ALA A 316 -21.56 23.64 -13.30
CA ALA A 316 -22.95 24.13 -13.40
C ALA A 316 -23.50 24.90 -14.63
N ILE A 317 -24.59 24.36 -15.23
CA ILE A 317 -25.79 25.09 -15.72
C ILE A 317 -26.99 24.13 -15.48
N ALA A 318 -27.78 24.29 -14.41
CA ALA A 318 -28.91 25.20 -14.16
C ALA A 318 -30.29 24.61 -14.52
N LYS A 319 -31.11 24.49 -13.47
CA LYS A 319 -32.57 24.34 -13.50
C LYS A 319 -33.22 25.45 -14.35
N HIS A 320 -33.97 25.09 -15.39
CA HIS A 320 -35.22 25.76 -15.75
C HIS A 320 -35.94 25.00 -16.86
N PHE A 321 -37.06 24.35 -16.54
CA PHE A 321 -38.14 24.15 -17.50
C PHE A 321 -39.47 24.28 -16.74
N GLY A 322 -40.05 25.47 -16.85
CA GLY A 322 -41.44 25.74 -16.57
C GLY A 322 -42.22 25.78 -17.88
N LEU A 323 -43.35 25.06 -17.87
CA LEU A 323 -44.59 25.14 -18.65
C LEU A 323 -44.67 25.98 -19.95
N MET A 324 -45.28 25.34 -20.96
CA MET A 324 -46.38 25.78 -21.86
C MET A 324 -46.60 24.59 -22.83
N LYS A 325 -47.75 23.95 -23.04
CA LYS A 325 -49.18 24.22 -22.91
C LYS A 325 -49.91 22.96 -22.42
#